data_AF-A0AB37GGM7-F1
#
_entry.id   AF-A0AB37GGM7-F1
#
_cell.length_a   1.000
_cell.length_b   1.000
_cell.length_c   1.000
_cell.angle_alpha   90.00
_cell.angle_beta   90.00
_cell.angle_gamma   90.00
#
_symmetry.space_group_name_H-M   'P 1'
#
loop_
_entity.id
_entity.type
_entity.pdbx_description
1 polymer ?
#
loop_
_entity_poly.entity_id
_entity_poly.type
_entity_poly.pdbx_seq_one_letter_code
_entity_poly.pdbx_strand_id
1 'polypeptide(L)'
;MKIKNVELYRVIENKYLPNDRIGIMEFENCEMYEENQHIFLETNEEAIDYHTLYNYLDKKLFLNVSRNEVERPSVIPVKFKRDVHLAKKVTRLEFEVQEPCNITIS
;
A
#
# COMPACT_ATOMS: atom_id res chain seq x y z
N MET A 1 -8.92 10.76 -2.42
CA MET A 1 -7.93 11.85 -2.64
C MET A 1 -6.95 11.39 -3.71
N LYS A 2 -6.53 12.25 -4.65
CA LYS A 2 -5.47 11.87 -5.61
C LYS A 2 -4.12 11.89 -4.90
N ILE A 3 -3.43 10.75 -4.89
CA ILE A 3 -2.13 10.59 -4.26
C ILE A 3 -1.13 10.18 -5.33
N LYS A 4 0.06 10.76 -5.26
CA LYS A 4 1.18 10.41 -6.12
C LYS A 4 2.21 9.62 -5.31
N ASN A 5 2.83 8.64 -5.94
CA ASN A 5 3.94 7.87 -5.38
C ASN A 5 3.55 7.10 -4.12
N VAL A 6 2.61 6.16 -4.26
CA VAL A 6 2.32 5.17 -3.22
C VAL A 6 3.19 3.94 -3.47
N GLU A 7 3.91 3.49 -2.46
CA GLU A 7 4.76 2.31 -2.55
C GLU A 7 4.20 1.22 -1.63
N LEU A 8 3.95 0.03 -2.20
CA LEU A 8 3.70 -1.18 -1.43
C LEU A 8 5.02 -1.91 -1.25
N TYR A 9 5.42 -2.16 -0.01
CA TYR A 9 6.67 -2.84 0.29
C TYR A 9 6.53 -3.78 1.49
N ARG A 10 7.53 -4.65 1.66
CA ARG A 10 7.70 -5.51 2.84
C ARG A 10 8.99 -5.17 3.55
N VAL A 11 8.98 -5.25 4.88
CA VAL A 11 10.21 -5.22 5.69
C VAL A 11 10.71 -6.64 5.93
N ILE A 12 11.98 -6.91 5.65
CA ILE A 12 12.66 -8.13 6.08
C ILE A 12 13.28 -7.86 7.44
N GLU A 13 12.83 -8.62 8.44
CA GLU A 13 13.53 -8.68 9.71
C GLU A 13 14.67 -9.69 9.59
N ASN A 14 15.85 -9.22 9.23
CA ASN A 14 17.07 -10.03 9.27
C ASN A 14 18.00 -9.53 10.38
N LYS A 15 18.62 -10.46 11.11
CA LYS A 15 19.59 -10.19 12.18
C LYS A 15 20.74 -9.28 11.73
N TYR A 16 21.10 -9.30 10.45
CA TYR A 16 22.23 -8.55 9.90
C TYR A 16 21.85 -7.21 9.26
N LEU A 17 20.60 -7.07 8.81
CA LEU A 17 20.05 -5.85 8.22
C LEU A 17 18.62 -5.67 8.73
N PRO A 18 18.45 -5.21 9.98
CA PRO A 18 17.15 -4.86 10.48
C PRO A 18 16.60 -3.69 9.66
N ASN A 19 15.38 -3.83 9.16
CA ASN A 19 14.63 -2.83 8.37
C ASN A 19 14.92 -2.76 6.87
N ASP A 20 15.51 -3.82 6.27
CA ASP A 20 15.65 -3.87 4.82
C ASP A 20 14.27 -3.95 4.13
N ARG A 21 14.07 -3.16 3.07
CA ARG A 21 12.78 -3.02 2.38
C ARG A 21 12.83 -3.71 1.03
N ILE A 22 11.87 -4.60 0.79
CA ILE A 22 11.60 -5.14 -0.55
C ILE A 22 10.41 -4.37 -1.11
N GLY A 23 10.66 -3.51 -2.11
CA GLY A 23 9.61 -2.90 -2.92
C GLY A 23 8.83 -3.99 -3.67
N ILE A 24 7.50 -3.97 -3.55
CA ILE A 24 6.59 -4.92 -4.22
C ILE A 24 5.94 -4.25 -5.42
N MET A 25 5.44 -3.03 -5.22
CA MET A 25 4.74 -2.28 -6.26
C MET A 25 4.85 -0.78 -5.98
N GLU A 26 4.95 0.02 -7.02
CA GLU A 26 4.89 1.47 -6.97
C GLU A 26 3.71 1.94 -7.81
N PHE A 27 2.93 2.87 -7.28
CA PHE A 27 1.78 3.48 -7.93
C PHE A 27 2.07 4.97 -8.09
N GLU A 28 2.37 5.39 -9.32
CA GLU A 28 2.72 6.79 -9.62
C GLU A 28 1.48 7.67 -9.58
N ASN A 29 0.35 7.16 -10.08
CA ASN A 29 -0.91 7.88 -10.16
C ASN A 29 -2.07 7.01 -9.67
N CYS A 30 -2.44 7.16 -8.41
CA CYS A 30 -3.60 6.45 -7.85
C CYS A 30 -4.54 7.38 -7.08
N GLU A 31 -5.78 6.95 -6.93
CA GLU A 31 -6.72 7.53 -5.99
C GLU A 31 -6.82 6.64 -4.76
N MET A 32 -6.60 7.24 -3.58
CA MET A 32 -6.71 6.54 -2.31
C MET A 32 -7.99 6.93 -1.58
N TYR A 33 -8.66 5.91 -1.03
CA TYR A 33 -9.85 6.03 -0.20
C TYR A 33 -9.64 5.25 1.09
N GLU A 34 -10.11 5.80 2.21
CA GLU A 34 -10.05 5.14 3.52
C GLU A 34 -11.49 4.97 4.03
N GLU A 35 -11.90 3.75 4.36
CA GLU A 35 -13.24 3.44 4.90
C GLU A 35 -13.15 2.25 5.87
N ASN A 36 -13.67 2.40 7.09
CA ASN A 36 -13.83 1.30 8.06
C ASN A 36 -12.56 0.45 8.31
N GLN A 37 -11.37 1.04 8.39
CA GLN A 37 -10.06 0.36 8.49
C GLN A 37 -9.57 -0.30 7.19
N HIS A 38 -10.21 -0.03 6.07
CA HIS A 38 -9.76 -0.44 4.75
C HIS A 38 -9.19 0.76 4.00
N ILE A 39 -8.14 0.50 3.24
CA ILE A 39 -7.55 1.41 2.26
C ILE A 39 -7.83 0.83 0.88
N PHE A 40 -8.38 1.64 0.00
CA PHE A 40 -8.59 1.31 -1.39
C PHE A 40 -7.68 2.16 -2.25
N LEU A 41 -6.90 1.51 -3.11
CA LEU A 41 -6.09 2.17 -4.13
C LEU A 41 -6.70 1.89 -5.50
N GLU A 42 -7.14 2.94 -6.17
CA GLU A 42 -7.59 2.87 -7.55
C GLU A 42 -6.49 3.36 -8.48
N THR A 43 -6.08 2.50 -9.41
CA THR A 43 -5.08 2.82 -10.42
C THR A 43 -5.56 2.38 -11.79
N ASN A 44 -5.16 3.12 -12.82
CA ASN A 44 -5.33 2.76 -14.22
C ASN A 44 -4.07 2.11 -14.80
N GLU A 45 -3.07 1.83 -13.96
CA GLU A 45 -1.84 1.16 -14.38
C GLU A 45 -2.17 -0.27 -14.83
N GLU A 46 -1.96 -0.55 -16.12
CA GLU A 46 -2.21 -1.86 -16.72
C GLU A 46 -1.22 -2.94 -16.22
N ALA A 47 -0.15 -2.54 -15.52
CA ALA A 47 0.99 -3.39 -15.15
C ALA A 47 0.97 -3.85 -13.69
N ILE A 48 -0.21 -4.03 -13.07
CA ILE A 48 -0.28 -4.66 -11.75
C ILE A 48 0.19 -6.10 -11.86
N ASP A 49 1.34 -6.41 -11.24
CA ASP A 49 1.82 -7.78 -11.10
C ASP A 49 1.04 -8.50 -9.99
N TYR A 50 -0.12 -9.04 -10.39
CA TYR A 50 -0.97 -9.83 -9.50
C TYR A 50 -0.26 -11.08 -8.98
N HIS A 51 0.60 -11.72 -9.77
CA HIS A 51 1.31 -12.92 -9.33
C HIS A 51 2.19 -12.60 -8.11
N THR A 52 2.94 -11.51 -8.20
CA THR A 52 3.71 -10.99 -7.07
C THR A 52 2.79 -10.64 -5.92
N LEU A 53 1.72 -9.86 -6.12
CA LEU A 53 0.80 -9.44 -5.06
C LEU A 53 0.20 -10.62 -4.28
N TYR A 54 -0.25 -11.66 -4.99
CA TYR A 54 -0.83 -12.86 -4.40
C TYR A 54 0.19 -13.69 -3.59
N ASN A 55 1.48 -13.64 -3.92
CA ASN A 55 2.56 -14.26 -3.13
C ASN A 55 2.81 -13.58 -1.77
N TYR A 56 2.12 -12.47 -1.48
CA TYR A 56 2.22 -11.73 -0.22
C TYR A 56 0.91 -11.69 0.59
N LEU A 57 -0.13 -12.45 0.23
CA LEU A 57 -1.42 -12.46 0.95
C LEU A 57 -1.30 -12.67 2.47
N ASP A 58 -0.39 -13.55 2.90
CA ASP A 58 -0.19 -13.90 4.31
C ASP A 58 1.02 -13.21 4.95
N LYS A 59 1.62 -12.23 4.26
CA LYS A 59 2.81 -11.51 4.74
C LYS A 59 2.41 -10.13 5.26
N LYS A 60 3.15 -9.64 6.26
CA LYS A 60 3.02 -8.25 6.73
C LYS A 60 3.52 -7.32 5.61
N LEU A 61 2.64 -6.44 5.15
CA LEU A 61 2.91 -5.44 4.12
C LEU A 61 2.79 -4.04 4.70
N PHE A 62 3.41 -3.09 4.01
CA PHE A 62 3.37 -1.68 4.37
C PHE A 62 3.07 -0.85 3.13
N LEU A 63 2.15 0.11 3.28
CA LEU A 63 1.94 1.17 2.31
C LEU A 63 2.71 2.40 2.76
N ASN A 64 3.62 2.86 1.91
CA ASN A 64 4.26 4.15 1.99
C ASN A 64 3.38 5.15 1.22
N VAL A 65 2.76 6.09 1.92
CA VAL A 65 1.84 7.05 1.31
C VAL A 65 2.40 8.46 1.47
N SER A 66 2.80 9.08 0.37
CA SER A 66 3.19 10.49 0.36
C SER A 66 2.03 11.36 -0.13
N ARG A 67 1.40 12.11 0.79
CA ARG A 67 0.25 12.95 0.46
C ARG A 67 0.64 14.22 -0.32
N ASN A 68 1.89 14.67 -0.18
CA ASN A 68 2.50 15.82 -0.88
C ASN A 68 4.03 15.64 -0.97
N GLU A 69 4.69 16.23 -1.98
CA GLU A 69 6.18 16.16 -2.16
C GLU A 69 6.99 16.69 -0.96
N VAL A 70 6.36 17.50 -0.11
CA VAL A 70 7.00 18.16 1.05
C VAL A 70 6.74 17.42 2.36
N GLU A 71 5.72 16.55 2.41
CA GLU A 71 5.36 15.83 3.64
C GLU A 71 6.18 14.56 3.84
N ARG A 72 6.44 14.21 5.10
CA ARG A 72 7.04 12.92 5.43
C ARG A 72 6.05 11.81 5.03
N PRO A 73 6.50 10.76 4.32
CA PRO A 73 5.64 9.64 3.96
C PRO A 73 5.02 8.99 5.20
N SER A 74 3.73 8.68 5.14
CA SER A 74 3.05 7.89 6.16
C SER A 74 3.21 6.41 5.84
N VAL A 75 3.74 5.64 6.80
CA VAL A 75 3.88 4.19 6.67
C VAL A 75 2.71 3.51 7.37
N ILE A 76 1.91 2.77 6.62
CA ILE A 76 0.68 2.13 7.11
C ILE A 76 0.83 0.61 7.00
N PRO A 77 0.79 -0.14 8.11
CA PRO A 77 0.80 -1.60 8.07
C PRO A 77 -0.53 -2.12 7.53
N VAL A 78 -0.47 -2.92 6.47
CA VAL A 78 -1.66 -3.41 5.78
C VAL A 78 -1.58 -4.90 5.46
N LYS A 79 -2.75 -5.48 5.20
CA LYS A 79 -2.92 -6.81 4.60
C LYS A 79 -3.72 -6.66 3.30
N PHE A 80 -3.18 -7.16 2.19
CA PHE A 80 -3.92 -7.21 0.94
C PHE A 80 -5.11 -8.17 1.07
N LYS A 81 -6.29 -7.75 0.59
CA LYS A 81 -7.53 -8.54 0.68
C LYS A 81 -7.98 -9.04 -0.67
N ARG A 82 -8.12 -8.14 -1.64
CA ARG A 82 -8.61 -8.45 -2.99
C ARG A 82 -8.37 -7.30 -3.95
N ASP A 83 -8.44 -7.60 -5.23
CA ASP A 83 -8.58 -6.64 -6.31
C ASP A 83 -9.97 -6.71 -6.94
N VAL A 84 -10.44 -5.58 -7.47
CA VAL A 84 -11.68 -5.46 -8.21
C VAL A 84 -11.41 -4.69 -9.49
N HIS A 85 -11.69 -5.31 -10.63
CA HIS A 85 -11.62 -4.65 -11.93
C HIS A 85 -12.91 -3.87 -12.18
N LEU A 86 -12.80 -2.54 -12.23
CA LEU A 86 -13.92 -1.63 -12.47
C LEU A 86 -14.07 -1.31 -13.95
N ALA A 87 -15.24 -0.80 -14.34
CA ALA A 87 -15.45 -0.28 -15.69
C ALA A 87 -14.46 0.85 -15.99
N LYS A 88 -13.95 0.91 -17.24
CA LYS A 88 -12.93 1.87 -17.75
C LYS A 88 -11.45 1.54 -17.44
N LYS A 89 -11.07 0.26 -17.31
CA LYS A 89 -9.67 -0.18 -17.08
C LYS A 89 -9.06 0.36 -15.77
N VAL A 90 -9.89 0.58 -14.77
CA VAL A 90 -9.42 0.95 -13.43
C VAL A 90 -9.43 -0.30 -12.58
N THR A 91 -8.33 -0.60 -11.92
CA THR A 91 -8.26 -1.64 -10.89
C THR A 91 -8.32 -0.97 -9.53
N ARG A 92 -9.19 -1.48 -8.65
CA ARG A 92 -9.23 -1.13 -7.24
C ARG A 92 -8.59 -2.24 -6.42
N LEU A 93 -7.53 -1.92 -5.69
CA LEU A 93 -6.87 -2.81 -4.74
C LEU A 93 -7.38 -2.49 -3.33
N GLU A 94 -7.81 -3.50 -2.60
CA GLU A 94 -8.30 -3.38 -1.22
C GLU A 94 -7.26 -3.92 -0.22
N PHE A 95 -6.98 -3.11 0.79
CA PHE A 95 -6.06 -3.39 1.88
C PHE A 95 -6.75 -3.17 3.22
N GLU A 96 -6.56 -4.05 4.18
CA GLU A 96 -7.02 -3.88 5.57
C GLU A 96 -5.86 -3.42 6.44
N VAL A 97 -6.06 -2.34 7.19
CA VAL A 97 -5.08 -1.78 8.12
C VAL A 97 -4.93 -2.71 9.32
N GLN A 98 -3.70 -3.18 9.60
CA GLN A 98 -3.45 -4.22 10.61
C GLN A 98 -3.21 -3.68 12.02
N GLU A 99 -2.81 -2.42 12.17
CA GLU A 99 -2.63 -1.77 13.46
C GLU A 99 -3.23 -0.36 13.38
N PRO A 100 -4.12 0.05 14.29
CA PRO A 100 -4.57 1.43 14.32
C PRO A 100 -3.36 2.33 14.58
N CYS A 101 -3.21 3.38 13.78
CA CYS A 101 -2.20 4.42 14.00
C CYS A 101 -2.45 5.10 15.36
N ASN A 102 -1.91 4.55 16.44
CA ASN A 102 -1.74 5.26 17.70
C ASN A 102 -0.58 6.23 17.52
N ILE A 103 -0.81 7.33 16.80
CA ILE A 103 0.09 8.48 16.88
C ILE A 103 -0.24 9.17 18.20
N THR A 104 0.37 8.70 19.29
CA THR A 104 0.37 9.46 20.55
C THR A 104 1.25 10.68 20.32
N ILE A 105 0.64 11.82 20.01
CA ILE A 105 1.30 13.12 20.12
C ILE A 105 1.39 13.39 21.63
N SER A 106 2.59 13.26 22.19
CA SER A 106 2.93 13.74 23.55
C SER A 106 3.40 15.19 23.49
#